data_AF-A0A519TRH6-F1
#
_entry.id   AF-A0A519TRH6-F1
#
_cell.length_a   1.000
_cell.length_b   1.000
_cell.length_c   1.000
_cell.angle_alpha   90.00
_cell.angle_beta   90.00
_cell.angle_gamma   90.00
#
_symmetry.space_group_name_H-M   'P 1'
#
loop_
_entity.id
_entity.type
_entity.pdbx_description
1 polymer ?
#
loop_
_entity_poly.entity_id
_entity_poly.type
_entity_poly.pdbx_seq_one_letter_code
_entity_poly.pdbx_strand_id
1 'polypeptide(L)'
;RQLMEVAVKALSPGINDPGTAILSLQALGHLLKYRSENHPEEEIYDDEKRLRIIMRIRSVEEIFSECVYPIWDYGKQDRLVNMEFHHIMLQLCAQTKIHVFEKMLDTVNRSPMHQGV
;
A
#
# COMPACT_ATOMS: atom_id res chain seq x y z
N ARG A 1 -8.25 -2.44 3.89
CA ARG A 1 -9.28 -1.40 4.13
C ARG A 1 -9.23 -0.84 5.54
N GLN A 2 -9.37 -1.63 6.62
CA GLN A 2 -9.35 -1.11 7.99
C GLN A 2 -8.10 -0.27 8.32
N LEU A 3 -6.90 -0.73 7.98
CA LEU A 3 -5.66 0.04 8.18
C LEU A 3 -5.65 1.38 7.43
N MET A 4 -6.23 1.44 6.23
CA MET A 4 -6.38 2.69 5.48
C MET A 4 -7.33 3.64 6.21
N GLU A 5 -8.48 3.15 6.68
CA GLU A 5 -9.45 3.98 7.41
C GLU A 5 -8.85 4.53 8.71
N VAL A 6 -8.07 3.71 9.43
CA VAL A 6 -7.34 4.15 10.64
C VAL A 6 -6.31 5.23 10.29
N ALA A 7 -5.49 5.01 9.26
CA ALA A 7 -4.49 5.99 8.84
C ALA A 7 -5.11 7.32 8.40
N VAL A 8 -6.14 7.28 7.56
CA VAL A 8 -6.82 8.50 7.07
C VAL A 8 -7.49 9.26 8.21
N LYS A 9 -8.13 8.57 9.17
CA LYS A 9 -8.70 9.22 10.37
C LYS A 9 -7.62 9.84 11.24
N ALA A 10 -6.50 9.16 11.43
CA ALA A 10 -5.37 9.67 12.20
C ALA A 10 -4.78 10.94 11.56
N LEU A 11 -4.68 11.01 10.23
CA LEU A 11 -4.22 12.18 9.49
C LEU A 11 -5.26 13.30 9.36
N SER A 12 -6.50 13.07 9.77
CA SER A 12 -7.54 14.09 9.66
C SER A 12 -7.22 15.30 10.56
N PRO A 13 -7.63 16.53 10.19
CA PRO A 13 -7.33 17.75 10.96
C PRO A 13 -7.80 17.71 12.43
N GLY A 14 -8.83 16.92 12.72
CA GLY A 14 -9.36 16.80 14.08
C GLY A 14 -8.56 15.89 15.01
N ILE A 15 -7.72 14.99 14.46
CA ILE A 15 -6.90 14.05 15.25
C ILE A 15 -5.42 14.43 15.14
N ASN A 16 -4.91 14.59 13.92
CA ASN A 16 -3.52 14.95 13.64
C ASN A 16 -2.48 14.05 14.34
N ASP A 17 -2.64 12.74 14.20
CA ASP A 17 -1.75 11.70 14.72
C ASP A 17 -1.00 10.98 13.58
N PRO A 18 0.13 11.55 13.10
CA PRO A 18 0.93 10.92 12.05
C PRO A 18 1.58 9.60 12.50
N GLY A 19 1.77 9.38 13.81
CA GLY A 19 2.37 8.16 14.33
C GLY A 19 1.48 6.94 14.07
N THR A 20 0.19 7.04 14.35
CA THR A 20 -0.79 5.98 14.04
C THR A 20 -0.90 5.74 12.53
N ALA A 21 -0.81 6.79 11.72
CA ALA A 21 -0.82 6.67 10.26
C ALA A 21 0.40 5.92 9.72
N ILE A 22 1.59 6.23 10.24
CA ILE A 22 2.85 5.56 9.92
C ILE A 22 2.77 4.08 10.25
N LEU A 23 2.33 3.72 11.46
CA LEU A 23 2.18 2.31 11.86
C LEU A 23 1.21 1.55 10.95
N SER A 24 0.11 2.20 10.57
CA SER A 24 -0.87 1.63 9.65
C SER A 24 -0.30 1.44 8.24
N LEU A 25 0.51 2.39 7.76
CA LEU A 25 1.18 2.33 6.47
C LEU A 25 2.25 1.22 6.45
N GLN A 26 3.04 1.07 7.52
CA GLN A 26 4.02 -0.02 7.67
C GLN A 26 3.35 -1.39 7.63
N ALA A 27 2.24 -1.56 8.37
CA ALA A 27 1.46 -2.79 8.34
C ALA A 27 0.90 -3.08 6.94
N LEU A 28 0.42 -2.06 6.22
CA LEU A 28 0.00 -2.21 4.82
C LEU A 28 1.17 -2.58 3.91
N GLY A 29 2.36 -2.00 4.09
CA GLY A 29 3.57 -2.34 3.35
C GLY A 29 3.93 -3.82 3.49
N HIS A 30 3.94 -4.36 4.71
CA HIS A 30 4.17 -5.79 4.96
C HIS A 30 3.14 -6.68 4.27
N LEU A 31 1.86 -6.31 4.33
CA LEU A 31 0.78 -7.07 3.69
C LEU A 31 0.86 -7.02 2.16
N LEU A 32 1.24 -5.88 1.58
CA LEU A 32 1.43 -5.71 0.14
C LEU A 32 2.60 -6.55 -0.36
N LYS A 33 3.72 -6.55 0.37
CA LYS A 33 4.85 -7.45 0.09
C LYS A 33 4.38 -8.91 0.10
N TYR A 34 3.74 -9.35 1.19
CA TYR A 34 3.25 -10.72 1.30
C TYR A 34 2.33 -11.08 0.14
N ARG A 35 1.38 -10.22 -0.20
CA ARG A 35 0.45 -10.44 -1.31
C ARG A 35 1.16 -10.48 -2.67
N SER A 36 2.26 -9.75 -2.85
CA SER A 36 3.04 -9.77 -4.09
C SER A 36 3.81 -11.07 -4.30
N GLU A 37 4.11 -11.79 -3.22
CA GLU A 37 4.81 -13.09 -3.23
C GLU A 37 3.83 -14.28 -3.20
N ASN A 38 2.58 -14.03 -2.79
CA ASN A 38 1.56 -15.06 -2.59
C ASN A 38 0.35 -14.83 -3.52
N HIS A 39 0.25 -15.65 -4.55
CA HIS A 39 -0.83 -15.64 -5.53
C HIS A 39 -1.85 -16.73 -5.16
N PRO A 40 -3.04 -16.37 -4.66
CA PRO A 40 -4.04 -17.38 -4.34
C PRO A 40 -4.62 -17.98 -5.62
N GLU A 41 -5.08 -19.22 -5.55
CA GLU A 41 -5.73 -19.89 -6.68
C GLU A 41 -7.07 -19.23 -7.01
N GLU A 42 -7.23 -18.82 -8.27
CA GLU A 42 -8.48 -18.23 -8.77
C GLU A 42 -9.52 -19.30 -9.11
N GLU A 43 -9.07 -20.55 -9.28
CA GLU A 43 -9.89 -21.67 -9.74
C GLU A 43 -9.67 -22.88 -8.83
N ILE A 44 -10.76 -23.38 -8.24
CA ILE A 44 -10.71 -24.57 -7.37
C ILE A 44 -11.46 -25.70 -8.06
N TYR A 45 -10.78 -26.85 -8.16
CA TYR A 45 -11.25 -28.06 -8.84
C TYR A 45 -11.59 -29.15 -7.82
N ASP A 46 -12.53 -30.04 -8.16
CA ASP A 46 -12.77 -31.28 -7.39
C ASP A 46 -11.76 -32.39 -7.74
N ASP A 47 -11.84 -33.52 -7.05
CA ASP A 47 -10.97 -34.69 -7.26
C ASP A 47 -11.08 -35.28 -8.69
N GLU A 48 -12.17 -35.00 -9.40
CA GLU A 48 -12.40 -35.37 -10.80
C GLU A 48 -11.93 -34.29 -11.80
N LYS A 49 -11.19 -33.27 -11.34
CA LYS A 49 -10.70 -32.12 -12.12
C LYS A 49 -11.81 -31.28 -12.76
N ARG A 50 -13.00 -31.23 -12.17
CA ARG A 50 -14.07 -30.33 -12.61
C ARG A 50 -14.00 -29.02 -11.83
N LEU A 51 -14.03 -27.91 -12.56
CA LEU A 51 -14.04 -26.56 -11.97
C LEU A 51 -15.29 -26.37 -11.10
N ARG A 52 -15.09 -26.02 -9.82
CA ARG A 52 -16.16 -25.84 -8.83
C ARG A 52 -16.33 -24.40 -8.39
N ILE A 53 -15.23 -23.66 -8.26
CA ILE A 53 -15.23 -22.28 -7.76
C ILE A 53 -14.32 -21.46 -8.65
N ILE A 54 -14.81 -20.30 -9.09
CA ILE A 54 -14.01 -19.24 -9.69
C ILE A 54 -14.08 -18.04 -8.75
N MET A 55 -12.93 -17.61 -8.24
CA MET A 55 -12.82 -16.47 -7.34
C MET A 55 -12.21 -15.29 -8.08
N ARG A 56 -12.87 -14.14 -8.02
CA ARG A 56 -12.25 -12.88 -8.46
C ARG A 56 -11.29 -12.40 -7.36
N ILE A 57 -10.01 -12.61 -7.57
CA ILE A 57 -8.97 -12.15 -6.67
C ILE A 57 -8.50 -10.76 -7.10
N ARG A 58 -8.46 -9.82 -6.14
CA ARG A 58 -7.88 -8.50 -6.43
C ARG A 58 -6.38 -8.59 -6.63
N SER A 59 -5.92 -7.88 -7.65
CA SER A 59 -4.51 -7.64 -7.91
C SER A 59 -3.87 -6.79 -6.80
N VAL A 60 -2.54 -6.85 -6.70
CA VAL A 60 -1.77 -5.96 -5.83
C VAL A 60 -2.03 -4.50 -6.18
N GLU A 61 -2.14 -4.19 -7.47
CA GLU A 61 -2.42 -2.85 -8.00
C GLU A 61 -3.76 -2.29 -7.48
N GLU A 62 -4.83 -3.11 -7.54
CA GLU A 62 -6.16 -2.74 -7.04
C GLU A 62 -6.13 -2.51 -5.52
N ILE A 63 -5.49 -3.42 -4.78
CA ILE A 63 -5.38 -3.29 -3.31
C ILE A 63 -4.59 -2.04 -2.93
N PHE A 64 -3.46 -1.80 -3.60
CA PHE A 64 -2.62 -0.62 -3.39
C PHE A 64 -3.42 0.65 -3.66
N SER A 65 -4.13 0.69 -4.79
CA SER A 65 -4.89 1.87 -5.18
C SER A 65 -6.00 2.21 -4.18
N GLU A 66 -6.69 1.19 -3.66
CA GLU A 66 -7.73 1.36 -2.65
C GLU A 66 -7.20 1.73 -1.26
N CYS A 67 -6.00 1.28 -0.89
CA CYS A 67 -5.53 1.36 0.49
C CYS A 67 -4.42 2.40 0.72
N VAL A 68 -3.58 2.67 -0.28
CA VAL A 68 -2.35 3.47 -0.11
C VAL A 68 -2.53 4.90 -0.63
N TYR A 69 -3.15 5.09 -1.80
CA TYR A 69 -3.40 6.45 -2.32
C TYR A 69 -4.20 7.34 -1.38
N PRO A 70 -5.28 6.87 -0.70
CA PRO A 70 -5.99 7.70 0.26
C PRO A 70 -5.08 8.19 1.40
N ILE A 71 -4.17 7.35 1.89
CA ILE A 71 -3.22 7.74 2.94
C ILE A 71 -2.25 8.79 2.41
N TRP A 72 -1.77 8.63 1.17
CA TRP A 72 -0.91 9.62 0.52
C TRP A 72 -1.61 10.96 0.37
N ASP A 73 -2.86 10.98 -0.10
CA ASP A 73 -3.57 12.23 -0.34
C ASP A 73 -3.76 13.07 0.92
N TYR A 74 -3.95 12.43 2.06
CA TYR A 74 -4.03 13.10 3.36
C TYR A 74 -2.64 13.40 3.95
N GLY A 75 -1.66 12.51 3.74
CA GLY A 75 -0.37 12.53 4.44
C GLY A 75 0.79 13.19 3.71
N LYS A 76 0.67 13.47 2.39
CA LYS A 76 1.81 13.93 1.58
C LYS A 76 2.46 15.24 2.02
N GLN A 77 1.72 16.07 2.76
CA GLN A 77 2.22 17.34 3.32
C GLN A 77 2.82 17.19 4.73
N ASP A 78 2.58 16.06 5.41
CA ASP A 78 3.22 15.75 6.67
C ASP A 78 4.62 15.18 6.42
N ARG A 79 5.63 15.80 7.00
CA ARG A 79 7.03 15.43 6.77
C ARG A 79 7.35 14.00 7.21
N LEU A 80 6.84 13.57 8.37
CA LEU A 80 7.13 12.24 8.90
C LEU A 80 6.46 11.16 8.04
N VAL A 81 5.21 11.40 7.64
CA VAL A 81 4.47 10.50 6.76
C VAL A 81 5.13 10.41 5.39
N ASN A 82 5.56 11.54 4.82
CA ASN A 82 6.25 11.58 3.53
C ASN A 82 7.56 10.76 3.55
N MET A 83 8.38 10.94 4.59
CA MET A 83 9.62 10.16 4.78
C MET A 83 9.33 8.66 4.90
N GLU A 84 8.27 8.28 5.62
CA GLU A 84 7.87 6.88 5.75
C GLU A 84 7.39 6.30 4.42
N PHE A 85 6.62 7.06 3.64
CA PHE A 85 6.23 6.67 2.29
C PHE A 85 7.45 6.36 1.42
N HIS A 86 8.46 7.24 1.45
CA HIS A 86 9.70 7.01 0.71
C HIS A 86 10.38 5.72 1.16
N HIS A 87 10.51 5.51 2.47
CA HIS A 87 11.13 4.33 3.05
C HIS A 87 10.44 3.03 2.61
N ILE A 88 9.11 2.95 2.76
CA ILE A 88 8.33 1.76 2.42
C ILE A 88 8.34 1.52 0.90
N MET A 89 8.18 2.57 0.08
CA MET A 89 8.21 2.40 -1.38
C MET A 89 9.58 1.90 -1.86
N LEU A 90 10.67 2.42 -1.29
CA LEU A 90 12.01 1.94 -1.60
C LEU A 90 12.19 0.46 -1.23
N GLN A 91 11.72 0.05 -0.05
CA GLN A 91 11.77 -1.35 0.38
C GLN A 91 10.94 -2.27 -0.53
N LEU A 92 9.73 -1.87 -0.90
CA LEU A 92 8.86 -2.65 -1.78
C LEU A 92 9.43 -2.79 -3.19
N CYS A 93 10.02 -1.73 -3.76
CA CYS A 93 10.69 -1.78 -5.05
C CYS A 93 11.95 -2.67 -5.02
N ALA A 94 12.68 -2.70 -3.90
CA ALA A 94 13.85 -3.55 -3.75
C ALA A 94 13.50 -5.04 -3.65
N GLN A 95 12.27 -5.38 -3.21
CA GLN A 95 11.85 -6.75 -2.91
C GLN A 95 10.88 -7.33 -3.93
N THR A 96 10.28 -6.50 -4.77
CA THR A 96 9.21 -6.90 -5.70
C THR A 96 9.37 -6.19 -7.05
N LYS A 97 8.72 -6.70 -8.09
CA LYS A 97 8.68 -6.07 -9.43
C LYS A 97 7.26 -5.65 -9.79
N ILE A 98 6.67 -4.80 -8.95
CA ILE A 98 5.30 -4.30 -9.13
C ILE A 98 5.34 -2.82 -9.54
N HIS A 99 4.78 -2.51 -10.71
CA HIS A 99 4.86 -1.20 -11.33
C HIS A 99 4.27 -0.06 -10.47
N VAL A 100 3.19 -0.30 -9.71
CA VAL A 100 2.60 0.75 -8.86
C VAL A 100 3.55 1.25 -7.78
N PHE A 101 4.43 0.39 -7.27
CA PHE A 101 5.37 0.79 -6.22
C PHE A 101 6.43 1.71 -6.80
N GLU A 102 6.93 1.42 -8.00
CA GLU A 102 7.88 2.28 -8.72
C GLU A 102 7.26 3.65 -9.04
N LYS A 103 6.04 3.63 -9.59
CA LYS A 103 5.29 4.86 -9.89
C LYS A 103 5.04 5.70 -8.64
N MET A 104 4.73 5.05 -7.52
CA MET A 104 4.55 5.74 -6.25
C MET A 104 5.88 6.30 -5.73
N LEU A 105 6.97 5.54 -5.79
CA LEU A 105 8.30 6.00 -5.38
C LEU A 105 8.70 7.26 -6.16
N ASP A 106 8.48 7.29 -7.47
CA ASP A 106 8.69 8.47 -8.31
C ASP A 106 7.84 9.66 -7.87
N THR A 107 6.58 9.41 -7.47
CA THR A 107 5.67 10.44 -6.97
C THR A 107 6.17 11.01 -5.64
N VAL A 108 6.66 10.16 -4.74
CA VAL A 108 7.21 10.58 -3.45
C VAL A 108 8.50 11.39 -3.63
N ASN A 109 9.40 10.94 -4.53
CA ASN A 109 10.66 11.63 -4.83
C ASN A 109 10.45 13.03 -5.41
N ARG A 110 9.35 13.25 -6.14
CA ARG A 110 8.98 14.56 -6.68
C ARG A 110 8.28 15.46 -5.65
N SER A 111 7.98 14.96 -4.46
CA SER A 111 7.38 15.77 -3.40
C SER A 111 8.35 16.90 -3.00
N PRO A 112 7.85 18.14 -2.77
CA PRO A 112 8.70 19.27 -2.35
C PRO A 112 9.46 19.00 -1.04
N MET A 113 9.02 18.04 -0.23
CA MET A 113 9.71 17.56 0.98
C MET A 113 11.07 16.88 0.70
N HIS A 114 11.26 16.31 -0.49
CA HIS A 114 12.51 15.63 -0.90
C HIS A 114 13.40 16.47 -1.82
N GLN A 115 12.91 17.59 -2.35
CA GLN A 115 13.68 18.47 -3.25
C GLN A 115 14.59 19.47 -2.52
N GLY A 116 14.66 19.42 -1.19
CA GLY A 116 15.39 20.36 -0.35
C GLY A 116 16.54 19.76 0.48
N VAL A 117 17.02 18.57 0.14
CA VAL A 117 18.20 17.93 0.77
C VAL A 117 19.35 17.89 -0.23
#